data_AF-A0A0F4TBY4-F1
#
_entry.id   AF-A0A0F4TBY4-F1
#
_cell.length_a   1.000
_cell.length_b   1.000
_cell.length_c   1.000
_cell.angle_alpha   90.00
_cell.angle_beta   90.00
_cell.angle_gamma   90.00
#
_symmetry.space_group_name_H-M   'P 1'
#
loop_
_entity.id
_entity.type
_entity.pdbx_description
1 polymer ?
#
loop_
_entity_poly.entity_id
_entity_poly.type
_entity_poly.pdbx_seq_one_letter_code
_entity_poly.pdbx_strand_id
1 'polypeptide(L)'
;MDKNTKILIPEISGEWTERLRSGSTNIWNHALHGKPHRNGLPEVRLAPPELGLYAERIDGAWYWVSGCAKCNGTGEQWSYSVCDKHDVCRLCSIHRSTLTETPWGHPDGWTCKPCQDAEDAQAKAAALAKVAEGEYDEWDYRCQDECKCPHCATVIHIESEDYGDKKMECDTCGGSFELVTEYSVSFTTTVIGERIIA
;
A
#
# COMPACT_ATOMS: atom_id res chain seq x y z
N MET A 1 11.77 8.14 21.49
CA MET A 1 10.75 9.19 21.32
C MET A 1 9.67 9.04 22.38
N ASP A 2 9.35 10.13 23.09
CA ASP A 2 8.29 10.20 24.09
C ASP A 2 6.96 10.60 23.42
N LYS A 3 5.86 9.91 23.75
CA LYS A 3 4.51 10.25 23.26
C LYS A 3 4.05 11.64 23.67
N ASN A 4 4.61 12.19 24.75
CA ASN A 4 4.32 13.53 25.24
C ASN A 4 5.24 14.61 24.64
N THR A 5 6.09 14.25 23.66
CA THR A 5 6.97 15.21 22.99
C THR A 5 6.12 16.32 22.35
N LYS A 6 6.39 17.56 22.75
CA LYS A 6 5.75 18.77 22.21
C LYS A 6 6.80 19.87 22.13
N ILE A 7 7.29 20.15 20.93
CA ILE A 7 8.33 21.17 20.69
C ILE A 7 7.70 22.28 19.86
N LEU A 8 7.69 23.51 20.36
CA LEU A 8 7.11 24.66 19.63
C LEU A 8 7.82 24.87 18.29
N ILE A 9 7.05 25.19 17.25
CA ILE A 9 7.55 25.62 15.93
C ILE A 9 7.44 27.15 15.85
N PRO A 10 8.45 27.92 16.30
CA PRO A 10 8.34 29.38 16.36
C PRO A 10 8.26 30.05 14.99
N GLU A 11 8.66 29.36 13.92
CA GLU A 11 8.68 29.88 12.55
C GLU A 11 7.28 30.00 11.93
N ILE A 12 6.30 29.26 12.48
CA ILE A 12 4.96 29.19 11.91
C ILE A 12 3.96 29.83 12.86
N SER A 13 3.23 30.83 12.36
CA SER A 13 2.16 31.47 13.12
C SER A 13 1.06 30.47 13.47
N GLY A 14 0.59 30.58 14.71
CA GLY A 14 -0.55 29.82 15.23
C GLY A 14 -1.87 30.01 14.48
N GLU A 15 -2.00 31.13 13.76
CA GLU A 15 -3.15 31.45 12.91
C GLU A 15 -3.15 30.68 11.59
N TRP A 16 -2.02 30.10 11.18
CA TRP A 16 -1.93 29.35 9.94
C TRP A 16 -2.59 27.98 10.12
N THR A 17 -3.56 27.65 9.27
CA THR A 17 -4.33 26.41 9.36
C THR A 17 -3.97 25.38 8.29
N GLU A 18 -3.41 25.86 7.18
CA GLU A 18 -3.17 25.06 5.97
C GLU A 18 -1.80 24.40 6.02
N ARG A 19 -1.79 23.09 6.26
CA ARG A 19 -0.57 22.26 6.25
C ARG A 19 -0.79 21.00 5.43
N LEU A 20 0.08 20.79 4.47
CA LEU A 20 0.26 19.54 3.74
C LEU A 20 1.48 18.80 4.31
N ARG A 21 1.41 17.46 4.30
CA ARG A 21 2.56 16.60 4.60
C ARG A 21 3.04 15.94 3.31
N SER A 22 4.35 15.96 3.09
CA SER A 22 5.00 15.22 2.01
C SER A 22 6.20 14.45 2.58
N GLY A 23 6.02 13.15 2.80
CA GLY A 23 6.98 12.33 3.55
C GLY A 23 7.18 12.85 4.98
N SER A 24 8.42 13.18 5.33
CA SER A 24 8.77 13.85 6.60
C SER A 24 8.64 15.37 6.54
N THR A 25 8.46 15.97 5.36
CA THR A 25 8.40 17.44 5.21
C THR A 25 7.00 17.94 5.52
N ASN A 26 6.93 19.02 6.30
CA ASN A 26 5.70 19.74 6.59
C ASN A 26 5.70 21.04 5.78
N ILE A 27 4.64 21.23 4.99
CA ILE A 27 4.52 22.31 4.02
C ILE A 27 3.29 23.12 4.39
N TRP A 28 3.48 24.37 4.78
CA TRP A 28 2.39 25.31 5.04
C TRP A 28 2.11 26.14 3.81
N ASN A 29 0.83 26.41 3.56
CA ASN A 29 0.37 27.22 2.41
C ASN A 29 0.98 26.74 1.08
N HIS A 30 0.89 25.43 0.83
CA HIS A 30 1.51 24.81 -0.34
C HIS A 30 1.08 25.49 -1.65
N ALA A 31 2.06 25.89 -2.45
CA ALA A 31 1.86 26.45 -3.78
C ALA A 31 1.49 25.36 -4.78
N LEU A 32 0.35 25.51 -5.44
CA LEU A 32 -0.14 24.56 -6.43
C LEU A 32 0.16 25.08 -7.84
N HIS A 33 0.83 24.26 -8.65
CA HIS A 33 1.16 24.60 -10.05
C HIS A 33 1.87 25.95 -10.22
N GLY A 34 2.80 26.27 -9.31
CA GLY A 34 3.55 27.52 -9.33
C GLY A 34 2.75 28.77 -8.90
N LYS A 35 1.50 28.59 -8.44
CA LYS A 35 0.67 29.68 -7.91
C LYS A 35 0.71 29.69 -6.38
N PRO A 36 0.82 30.87 -5.73
CA PRO A 36 0.69 30.98 -4.29
C PRO A 36 -0.63 30.40 -3.78
N HIS A 37 -0.62 29.97 -2.53
CA HIS A 37 -1.82 29.47 -1.88
C HIS A 37 -2.91 30.56 -1.82
N ARG A 38 -4.19 30.14 -1.80
CA ARG A 38 -5.35 31.05 -1.92
C ARG A 38 -5.51 32.04 -0.76
N ASN A 39 -4.88 31.77 0.37
CA ASN A 39 -4.91 32.65 1.55
C ASN A 39 -3.88 33.79 1.48
N GLY A 40 -3.09 33.90 0.41
CA GLY A 40 -2.10 34.97 0.24
C GLY A 40 -0.89 34.86 1.16
N LEU A 41 -0.77 33.77 1.93
CA LEU A 41 0.38 33.50 2.79
C LEU A 41 1.49 32.79 1.99
N PRO A 42 2.77 33.01 2.36
CA PRO A 42 3.89 32.36 1.67
C PRO A 42 3.93 30.86 1.99
N GLU A 43 4.42 30.08 1.03
CA GLU A 43 4.75 28.67 1.26
C GLU A 43 5.95 28.57 2.20
N VAL A 44 5.85 27.75 3.24
CA VAL A 44 6.98 27.45 4.14
C VAL A 44 7.14 25.94 4.24
N ARG A 45 8.38 25.46 4.15
CA ARG A 45 8.73 24.03 4.23
C ARG A 45 9.68 23.82 5.40
N LEU A 46 9.28 23.00 6.36
CA LEU A 46 10.13 22.63 7.48
C LEU A 46 10.24 21.11 7.58
N ALA A 47 11.46 20.64 7.85
CA ALA A 47 11.72 19.29 8.27
C ALA A 47 11.63 19.22 9.80
N PRO A 48 11.14 18.11 10.37
CA PRO A 48 11.17 17.92 11.81
C PRO A 48 12.62 17.84 12.32
N PRO A 49 12.88 18.25 13.57
CA PRO A 49 14.21 18.17 14.15
C PRO A 49 14.68 16.74 14.42
N GLU A 50 13.74 15.78 14.51
CA GLU A 50 14.02 14.35 14.70
C GLU A 50 13.06 13.51 13.84
N LEU A 51 13.55 12.38 13.33
CA LEU A 51 12.72 11.38 12.64
C LEU A 51 11.60 10.88 13.53
N GLY A 52 10.40 10.76 12.97
CA GLY A 52 9.20 10.31 13.68
C GLY A 52 8.38 11.44 14.30
N LEU A 53 8.85 12.69 14.25
CA LEU A 53 8.03 13.85 14.59
C LEU A 53 7.27 14.36 13.35
N TYR A 54 6.09 14.95 13.60
CA TYR A 54 5.35 15.72 12.59
C TYR A 54 4.73 16.96 13.23
N ALA A 55 4.31 17.91 12.39
CA ALA A 55 3.72 19.14 12.89
C ALA A 55 2.22 18.97 13.14
N GLU A 56 1.77 19.32 14.35
CA GLU A 56 0.38 19.36 14.73
C GLU A 56 0.03 20.70 15.39
N ARG A 57 -1.19 21.19 15.12
CA ARG A 57 -1.69 22.45 15.69
C ARG A 57 -2.46 22.14 16.96
N ILE A 58 -1.99 22.68 18.09
CA ILE A 58 -2.56 22.44 19.41
C ILE A 58 -2.69 23.81 20.11
N ASP A 59 -3.86 24.12 20.66
CA ASP A 59 -4.12 25.36 21.41
C ASP A 59 -3.69 26.64 20.67
N GLY A 60 -3.94 26.69 19.36
CA GLY A 60 -3.62 27.85 18.54
C GLY A 60 -2.13 28.06 18.27
N ALA A 61 -1.27 27.06 18.45
CA ALA A 61 0.13 27.09 18.04
C ALA A 61 0.56 25.77 17.40
N TRP A 62 1.64 25.81 16.60
CA TRP A 62 2.18 24.62 15.94
C TRP A 62 3.30 23.98 16.76
N TYR A 63 3.26 22.66 16.87
CA TYR A 63 4.24 21.88 17.61
C TYR A 63 4.72 20.69 16.80
N TRP A 64 5.99 20.34 16.94
CA TRP A 64 6.47 19.01 16.61
C TRP A 64 6.00 18.04 17.69
N VAL A 65 5.27 17.01 17.28
CA VAL A 65 4.73 15.96 18.15
C VAL A 65 5.15 14.58 17.67
N SER A 66 5.15 13.60 18.57
CA SER A 66 5.42 12.19 18.25
C SER A 66 4.36 11.66 17.28
N GLY A 67 4.78 11.28 16.07
CA GLY A 67 3.93 10.57 15.11
C GLY A 67 4.14 9.06 15.10
N CYS A 68 5.06 8.54 15.90
CA CYS A 68 5.33 7.10 15.90
C CYS A 68 4.18 6.33 16.54
N ALA A 69 3.40 5.62 15.71
CA ALA A 69 2.28 4.78 16.14
C ALA A 69 2.68 3.76 17.23
N LYS A 70 3.88 3.18 17.13
CA LYS A 70 4.43 2.25 18.14
C LYS A 70 4.75 2.95 19.47
N CYS A 71 5.29 4.17 19.46
CA CYS A 71 5.52 4.92 20.69
C CYS A 71 4.21 5.38 21.34
N ASN A 72 3.23 5.76 20.51
CA ASN A 72 1.97 6.32 20.97
C ASN A 72 0.95 5.23 21.34
N GLY A 73 1.15 3.98 20.90
CA GLY A 73 0.25 2.87 21.13
C GLY A 73 -1.08 2.99 20.37
N THR A 74 -1.08 3.69 19.22
CA THR A 74 -2.31 3.99 18.47
C THR A 74 -2.82 2.82 17.64
N GLY A 75 -1.95 1.84 17.32
CA GLY A 75 -2.30 0.72 16.44
C GLY A 75 -2.49 1.11 14.97
N GLU A 76 -2.07 2.31 14.58
CA GLU A 76 -2.18 2.80 13.21
C GLU A 76 -1.36 1.94 12.24
N GLN A 77 -2.02 1.42 11.21
CA GLN A 77 -1.38 0.71 10.10
C GLN A 77 -0.82 1.71 9.09
N TRP A 78 0.26 1.34 8.40
CA TRP A 78 0.92 2.17 7.38
C TRP A 78 1.42 3.52 7.91
N SER A 79 1.89 3.56 9.16
CA SER A 79 2.38 4.78 9.79
C SER A 79 3.58 5.37 9.04
N TYR A 80 3.39 6.55 8.43
CA TYR A 80 4.45 7.29 7.72
C TYR A 80 5.42 8.02 8.64
N SER A 81 5.10 8.18 9.92
CA SER A 81 5.97 8.81 10.93
C SER A 81 6.57 7.73 11.82
N VAL A 82 7.81 7.31 11.56
CA VAL A 82 8.48 6.29 12.39
C VAL A 82 9.73 6.92 13.01
N CYS A 83 9.88 6.78 14.32
CA CYS A 83 11.10 7.23 14.99
C CYS A 83 12.24 6.26 14.72
N ASP A 84 13.48 6.74 14.77
CA ASP A 84 14.70 5.95 14.49
C ASP A 84 14.71 4.59 15.22
N LYS A 85 14.41 4.57 16.53
CA LYS A 85 14.30 3.32 17.33
C LYS A 85 13.36 2.27 16.73
N HIS A 86 12.28 2.69 16.07
CA HIS A 86 11.27 1.82 15.48
C HIS A 86 11.41 1.67 13.97
N ASP A 87 12.42 2.29 13.36
CA ASP A 87 12.77 2.12 11.95
C ASP A 87 13.58 0.84 11.75
N VAL A 88 12.97 -0.27 12.16
CA VAL A 88 13.55 -1.61 12.18
C VAL A 88 12.63 -2.61 11.49
N CYS A 89 13.21 -3.65 10.90
CA CYS A 89 12.47 -4.74 10.30
C CYS A 89 11.54 -5.38 11.32
N ARG A 90 10.28 -5.61 10.94
CA ARG A 90 9.28 -6.20 11.84
C ARG A 90 9.62 -7.60 12.33
N LEU A 91 10.43 -8.36 11.58
CA LEU A 91 10.77 -9.75 11.87
C LEU A 91 12.10 -9.91 12.60
N CYS A 92 13.17 -9.31 12.09
CA CYS A 92 14.53 -9.50 12.62
C CYS A 92 15.08 -8.29 13.38
N SER A 93 14.33 -7.19 13.46
CA SER A 93 14.75 -5.94 14.11
C SER A 93 16.02 -5.29 13.54
N ILE A 94 16.48 -5.67 12.34
CA ILE A 94 17.57 -4.96 11.66
C ILE A 94 17.15 -3.52 11.37
N HIS A 95 18.04 -2.56 11.59
CA HIS A 95 17.75 -1.15 11.37
C HIS A 95 17.78 -0.80 9.88
N ARG A 96 16.94 0.15 9.44
CA ARG A 96 16.83 0.50 8.03
C ARG A 96 18.13 1.05 7.44
N SER A 97 18.89 1.78 8.24
CA SER A 97 20.16 2.39 7.81
C SER A 97 21.25 1.37 7.45
N THR A 98 21.12 0.11 7.88
CA THR A 98 22.09 -0.94 7.56
C THR A 98 21.72 -1.73 6.29
N LEU A 99 20.57 -1.43 5.67
CA LEU A 99 20.13 -2.13 4.47
C LEU A 99 20.85 -1.60 3.23
N THR A 100 21.21 -2.52 2.34
CA THR A 100 21.72 -2.24 1.00
C THR A 100 20.62 -2.23 -0.06
N GLU A 101 19.47 -2.84 0.26
CA GLU A 101 18.34 -3.03 -0.66
C GLU A 101 17.07 -2.39 -0.11
N THR A 102 16.16 -2.02 -1.01
CA THR A 102 14.88 -1.40 -0.65
C THR A 102 14.02 -2.41 0.14
N PRO A 103 13.56 -2.06 1.35
CA PRO A 103 12.70 -2.94 2.13
C PRO A 103 11.26 -2.96 1.60
N TRP A 104 10.53 -4.02 1.94
CA TRP A 104 9.13 -4.19 1.58
C TRP A 104 8.22 -3.52 2.61
N GLY A 105 7.25 -2.73 2.13
CA GLY A 105 6.25 -2.10 2.98
C GLY A 105 5.26 -3.12 3.55
N HIS A 106 4.87 -2.93 4.80
CA HIS A 106 3.89 -3.78 5.49
C HIS A 106 2.97 -2.89 6.36
N PRO A 107 1.72 -3.28 6.63
CA PRO A 107 0.84 -2.53 7.54
C PRO A 107 1.50 -2.18 8.89
N ASP A 108 2.29 -3.10 9.45
CA ASP A 108 2.98 -2.92 10.74
C ASP A 108 4.40 -2.31 10.65
N GLY A 109 4.81 -1.83 9.46
CA GLY A 109 6.11 -1.22 9.22
C GLY A 109 6.75 -1.70 7.91
N TRP A 110 7.92 -2.31 8.00
CA TRP A 110 8.61 -2.83 6.83
C TRP A 110 9.35 -4.14 7.14
N THR A 111 9.62 -4.91 6.08
CA THR A 111 10.33 -6.18 6.12
C THR A 111 11.62 -6.05 5.30
N CYS A 112 12.77 -6.46 5.86
CA CYS A 112 14.02 -6.52 5.08
C CYS A 112 13.93 -7.62 4.03
N LYS A 113 14.67 -7.49 2.94
CA LYS A 113 14.65 -8.47 1.84
C LYS A 113 14.87 -9.92 2.31
N PRO A 114 15.88 -10.26 3.14
CA PRO A 114 16.07 -11.65 3.57
C PRO A 114 14.88 -12.22 4.35
N CYS A 115 14.17 -11.38 5.11
CA CYS A 115 12.97 -11.80 5.82
C CYS A 115 11.78 -11.97 4.87
N GLN A 116 11.63 -11.07 3.89
CA GLN A 116 10.60 -11.21 2.86
C GLN A 116 10.83 -12.46 2.02
N ASP A 117 12.05 -12.68 1.53
CA ASP A 117 12.42 -13.85 0.74
C ASP A 117 12.15 -15.16 1.53
N ALA A 118 12.32 -15.15 2.86
CA ALA A 118 12.01 -16.29 3.72
C ALA A 118 10.49 -16.53 3.89
N GLU A 119 9.69 -15.47 3.99
CA GLU A 119 8.22 -15.59 4.01
C GLU A 119 7.68 -16.05 2.65
N ASP A 120 8.20 -15.49 1.55
CA ASP A 120 7.83 -15.86 0.18
C ASP A 120 8.19 -17.33 -0.09
N ALA A 121 9.35 -17.80 0.37
CA ALA A 121 9.73 -19.21 0.27
C ALA A 121 8.79 -20.13 1.05
N GLN A 122 8.32 -19.71 2.24
CA GLN A 122 7.34 -20.46 3.01
C GLN A 122 5.96 -20.47 2.33
N ALA A 123 5.52 -19.32 1.81
CA ALA A 123 4.28 -19.20 1.07
C ALA A 123 4.30 -20.08 -0.19
N LYS A 124 5.42 -20.06 -0.94
CA LYS A 124 5.66 -20.94 -2.09
C LYS A 124 5.58 -22.41 -1.71
N ALA A 125 6.28 -22.82 -0.66
CA ALA A 125 6.28 -24.21 -0.19
C ALA A 125 4.87 -24.65 0.23
N ALA A 126 4.13 -23.81 0.96
CA ALA A 126 2.76 -24.09 1.37
C ALA A 126 1.80 -24.18 0.18
N ALA A 127 1.93 -23.31 -0.83
CA ALA A 127 1.10 -23.33 -2.02
C ALA A 127 1.36 -24.59 -2.87
N LEU A 128 2.63 -24.97 -3.06
CA LEU A 128 3.00 -26.19 -3.77
C LEU A 128 2.56 -27.45 -3.02
N ALA A 129 2.64 -27.46 -1.68
CA ALA A 129 2.17 -28.60 -0.88
C ALA A 129 0.65 -28.85 -1.04
N LYS A 130 -0.16 -27.79 -1.17
CA LYS A 130 -1.62 -27.93 -1.36
C LYS A 130 -1.99 -28.68 -2.63
N VAL A 131 -1.19 -28.54 -3.69
CA VAL A 131 -1.45 -29.17 -4.99
C VAL A 131 -0.64 -30.44 -5.21
N ALA A 132 0.36 -30.73 -4.36
CA ALA A 132 1.22 -31.90 -4.51
C ALA A 132 0.49 -33.25 -4.37
N GLU A 133 -0.63 -33.27 -3.64
CA GLU A 133 -1.45 -34.47 -3.44
C GLU A 133 -2.53 -34.64 -4.52
N GLY A 134 -2.82 -33.59 -5.30
CA GLY A 134 -3.80 -33.60 -6.37
C GLY A 134 -3.16 -33.85 -7.73
N GLU A 135 -3.83 -34.61 -8.59
CA GLU A 135 -3.47 -34.64 -10.00
C GLU A 135 -3.92 -33.35 -10.68
N TYR A 136 -3.10 -32.83 -11.58
CA TYR A 136 -3.49 -31.68 -12.40
C TYR A 136 -4.62 -32.08 -13.35
N ASP A 137 -5.77 -31.41 -13.22
CA ASP A 137 -6.85 -31.44 -14.21
C ASP A 137 -7.00 -30.04 -14.83
N GLU A 138 -6.96 -29.96 -16.16
CA GLU A 138 -7.15 -28.71 -16.90
C GLU A 138 -8.53 -28.10 -16.64
N TRP A 139 -9.55 -28.95 -16.40
CA TRP A 139 -10.91 -28.49 -16.14
C TRP A 139 -11.03 -27.69 -14.84
N ASP A 140 -10.11 -27.87 -13.88
CA ASP A 140 -10.07 -27.11 -12.62
C ASP A 140 -9.67 -25.64 -12.84
N TYR A 141 -9.08 -25.32 -13.98
CA TYR A 141 -8.58 -23.98 -14.32
C TYR A 141 -9.35 -23.30 -15.45
N ARG A 142 -10.36 -23.98 -15.99
CA ARG A 142 -11.22 -23.45 -17.05
C ARG A 142 -12.48 -22.80 -16.50
N CYS A 143 -12.98 -21.77 -17.20
CA CYS A 143 -14.22 -21.06 -16.89
C CYS A 143 -14.33 -20.60 -15.42
N GLN A 144 -13.21 -20.17 -14.83
CA GLN A 144 -13.17 -19.71 -13.44
C GLN A 144 -13.57 -18.23 -13.36
N ASP A 145 -14.26 -17.84 -12.29
CA ASP A 145 -14.60 -16.44 -12.01
C ASP A 145 -13.36 -15.61 -11.61
N GLU A 146 -12.31 -16.27 -11.13
CA GLU A 146 -11.03 -15.66 -10.75
C GLU A 146 -9.87 -16.40 -11.41
N CYS A 147 -8.83 -15.67 -11.80
CA CYS A 147 -7.61 -16.28 -12.33
C CYS A 147 -6.93 -17.10 -11.23
N LYS A 148 -6.62 -18.36 -11.52
CA LYS A 148 -5.86 -19.24 -10.62
C LYS A 148 -4.58 -19.68 -11.31
N CYS A 149 -3.47 -19.67 -10.57
CA CYS A 149 -2.23 -20.22 -11.08
C CYS A 149 -2.35 -21.76 -11.20
N PRO A 150 -2.11 -22.35 -12.39
CA PRO A 150 -2.18 -23.80 -12.58
C PRO A 150 -1.09 -24.58 -11.84
N HIS A 151 -0.01 -23.92 -11.40
CA HIS A 151 1.12 -24.56 -10.73
C HIS A 151 0.96 -24.70 -9.22
N CYS A 152 0.17 -23.82 -8.59
CA CYS A 152 0.07 -23.76 -7.12
C CYS A 152 -1.33 -23.39 -6.62
N ALA A 153 -2.32 -23.36 -7.51
CA ALA A 153 -3.72 -23.01 -7.24
C ALA A 153 -3.94 -21.65 -6.54
N THR A 154 -2.93 -20.77 -6.54
CA THR A 154 -3.06 -19.44 -5.94
C THR A 154 -3.98 -18.57 -6.80
N VAL A 155 -4.98 -17.96 -6.16
CA VAL A 155 -5.86 -16.99 -6.80
C VAL A 155 -5.07 -15.71 -7.08
N ILE A 156 -5.16 -15.21 -8.30
CA ILE A 156 -4.52 -14.01 -8.79
C ILE A 156 -5.62 -13.02 -9.12
N HIS A 157 -5.63 -11.90 -8.40
CA HIS A 157 -6.55 -10.81 -8.69
C HIS A 157 -6.05 -10.07 -9.94
N ILE A 158 -6.94 -9.89 -10.92
CA ILE A 158 -6.68 -9.12 -12.13
C ILE A 158 -7.72 -8.01 -12.15
N GLU A 159 -7.27 -6.77 -12.29
CA GLU A 159 -8.17 -5.63 -12.43
C GLU A 159 -8.90 -5.70 -13.77
N SER A 160 -10.11 -5.15 -13.83
CA SER A 160 -10.97 -5.26 -15.02
C SER A 160 -10.35 -4.64 -16.28
N GLU A 161 -9.56 -3.57 -16.09
CA GLU A 161 -8.82 -2.84 -17.12
C GLU A 161 -7.71 -3.69 -17.73
N ASP A 162 -7.23 -4.70 -16.98
CA ASP A 162 -6.16 -5.60 -17.38
C ASP A 162 -6.70 -6.93 -17.94
N TYR A 163 -8.01 -7.09 -18.11
CA TYR A 163 -8.57 -8.30 -18.71
C TYR A 163 -8.11 -8.48 -20.15
N GLY A 164 -7.76 -9.71 -20.51
CA GLY A 164 -7.26 -10.06 -21.82
C GLY A 164 -6.23 -11.17 -21.79
N ASP A 165 -5.98 -11.72 -22.97
CA ASP A 165 -5.06 -12.84 -23.15
C ASP A 165 -3.62 -12.39 -22.94
N LYS A 166 -2.88 -13.09 -22.08
CA LYS A 166 -1.50 -12.74 -21.75
C LYS A 166 -0.72 -13.89 -21.12
N LYS A 167 0.60 -13.78 -21.21
CA LYS A 167 1.52 -14.63 -20.47
C LYS A 167 1.73 -14.02 -19.09
N MET A 168 1.55 -14.84 -18.07
CA MET A 168 1.64 -14.45 -16.67
C MET A 168 2.75 -15.25 -16.00
N GLU A 169 3.38 -14.65 -15.01
CA GLU A 169 4.23 -15.33 -14.04
C GLU A 169 3.55 -15.21 -12.68
N CYS A 170 3.42 -16.33 -11.96
CA CYS A 170 2.80 -16.31 -10.64
C CYS A 170 3.79 -15.82 -9.59
N ASP A 171 3.48 -14.70 -8.92
CA ASP A 171 4.33 -14.12 -7.87
C ASP A 171 4.58 -15.06 -6.68
N THR A 172 3.69 -16.03 -6.42
CA THR A 172 3.84 -16.98 -5.30
C THR A 172 4.77 -18.15 -5.63
N CYS A 173 4.65 -18.78 -6.81
CA CYS A 173 5.43 -19.98 -7.13
C CYS A 173 6.54 -19.73 -8.16
N GLY A 174 6.51 -18.62 -8.89
CA GLY A 174 7.39 -18.30 -10.03
C GLY A 174 7.08 -19.12 -11.29
N GLY A 175 5.93 -19.80 -11.34
CA GLY A 175 5.52 -20.58 -12.49
C GLY A 175 4.92 -19.69 -13.58
N SER A 176 5.37 -19.85 -14.82
CA SER A 176 4.79 -19.17 -15.98
C SER A 176 3.57 -19.93 -16.51
N PHE A 177 2.53 -19.21 -16.91
CA PHE A 177 1.32 -19.79 -17.50
C PHE A 177 0.67 -18.80 -18.49
N GLU A 178 -0.21 -19.31 -19.34
CA GLU A 178 -0.98 -18.49 -20.28
C GLU A 178 -2.40 -18.29 -19.75
N LEU A 179 -2.85 -17.05 -19.72
CA LEU A 179 -4.21 -16.66 -19.39
C LEU A 179 -4.99 -16.43 -20.68
N VAL A 180 -6.13 -17.09 -20.82
CA VAL A 180 -7.10 -16.87 -21.89
C VAL A 180 -8.41 -16.38 -21.27
N THR A 181 -8.93 -15.24 -21.74
CA THR A 181 -10.15 -14.63 -21.20
C THR A 181 -11.36 -15.07 -22.02
N GLU A 182 -12.26 -15.85 -21.42
CA GLU A 182 -13.50 -16.28 -22.07
C GLU A 182 -14.65 -15.29 -21.75
N TYR A 183 -15.16 -14.56 -22.74
CA TYR A 183 -16.33 -13.69 -22.59
C TYR A 183 -17.59 -14.40 -23.10
N SER A 184 -18.63 -14.50 -22.26
CA SER A 184 -19.94 -15.02 -22.65
C SER A 184 -20.99 -13.91 -22.66
N VAL A 185 -21.65 -13.69 -23.80
CA VAL A 185 -22.73 -12.71 -23.96
C VAL A 185 -24.04 -13.45 -24.23
N SER A 186 -25.04 -13.26 -23.35
CA SER A 186 -26.37 -13.86 -23.50
C SER A 186 -27.45 -12.78 -23.63
N PHE A 187 -28.38 -12.96 -24.58
CA PHE A 187 -29.49 -12.04 -24.81
C PHE A 187 -30.83 -12.69 -24.46
N THR A 188 -31.70 -11.94 -23.79
CA THR A 188 -33.11 -12.29 -23.61
C THR A 188 -33.95 -11.20 -24.27
N THR A 189 -34.89 -11.58 -25.14
CA THR A 189 -35.79 -10.65 -25.81
C THR A 189 -37.23 -10.99 -25.53
N THR A 190 -38.06 -9.95 -25.43
CA THR A 190 -39.50 -10.07 -25.23
C THR A 190 -40.20 -9.21 -26.27
N VAL A 191 -41.35 -9.68 -26.77
CA VAL A 191 -42.13 -8.90 -27.74
C VAL A 191 -42.70 -7.67 -27.05
N ILE A 192 -42.51 -6.50 -27.66
CA ILE A 192 -43.20 -5.27 -27.28
C ILE A 192 -44.33 -5.05 -28.29
N GLY A 193 -45.57 -5.05 -27.81
CA GLY A 193 -46.76 -4.91 -28.64
C GLY A 193 -47.24 -6.24 -29.23
N GLU A 194 -47.85 -6.20 -30.40
CA GLU A 194 -48.29 -7.40 -31.11
C GLU A 194 -47.16 -7.96 -31.98
N ARG A 195 -47.05 -9.28 -32.03
CA ARG A 195 -46.12 -9.97 -32.92
C ARG A 195 -46.55 -9.71 -34.36
N ILE A 196 -45.67 -9.13 -35.17
CA ILE A 196 -45.93 -8.92 -36.60
C ILE A 196 -46.02 -10.30 -37.27
N ILE A 197 -47.17 -10.60 -37.87
CA ILE A 197 -47.47 -11.83 -38.62
C ILE A 197 -47.78 -11.45 -40.07
N ALA A 198 -47.28 -12.22 -41.04
CA ALA A 198 -47.52 -12.01 -42.47
C ALA A 198 -48.85 -12.63 -42.92
#